data_AF-A0A9W6B3U4-F1
#
_entry.id   AF-A0A9W6B3U4-F1
#
_cell.length_a   1.000
_cell.length_b   1.000
_cell.length_c   1.000
_cell.angle_alpha   90.00
_cell.angle_beta   90.00
_cell.angle_gamma   90.00
#
_symmetry.space_group_name_H-M   'P 1'
#
loop_
_entity.id
_entity.type
_entity.pdbx_description
1 polymer ?
#
loop_
_entity_poly.entity_id
_entity_poly.type
_entity_poly.pdbx_seq_one_letter_code
_entity_poly.pdbx_strand_id
1 'polypeptide(L)'
;MQGIPIAVKNVTVYAYFNPLEPLEEVILTGATGTYTVGTLMTSVFYNLDLNADGKFQNPLSIHGAYYAVCETADGKTIKTEWMYCIDNSLAAKFGRTVTLGKPATEDVLHTSIGLGMIDPSDYIRLTPLAGITVSQRFPGITPLSRTIIMNGEGYVITTRFGTPHLMGIEVDSGDRVSSLVLGAQNISITAKTPSGDTHTQFGLTTISAGEPAIFLKLLEA
;
A
#
# COMPACT_ATOMS: atom_id res chain seq x y z
N MET A 1 27.88 10.12 -11.89
CA MET A 1 28.44 11.07 -10.91
C MET A 1 28.21 10.43 -9.54
N GLN A 2 29.21 10.37 -8.65
CA GLN A 2 29.04 9.75 -7.34
C GLN A 2 28.11 10.65 -6.49
N GLY A 3 27.12 10.07 -5.80
CA GLY A 3 26.21 10.85 -4.95
C GLY A 3 26.98 11.58 -3.86
N ILE A 4 26.52 12.78 -3.49
CA ILE A 4 27.17 13.58 -2.45
C ILE A 4 26.53 13.19 -1.10
N PRO A 5 27.27 12.52 -0.20
CA PRO A 5 26.75 12.19 1.12
C PRO A 5 26.65 13.45 1.98
N ILE A 6 25.49 13.66 2.59
CA ILE A 6 25.20 14.77 3.49
C ILE A 6 24.94 14.18 4.88
N ALA A 7 25.75 14.57 5.86
CA ALA A 7 25.51 14.20 7.25
C ALA A 7 24.23 14.87 7.76
N VAL A 8 23.37 14.08 8.40
CA VAL A 8 22.07 14.53 8.92
C VAL A 8 21.90 14.13 10.39
N LYS A 9 21.18 14.95 11.14
CA LYS A 9 20.86 14.78 12.56
C LYS A 9 19.39 15.05 12.82
N ASN A 10 18.92 14.74 14.02
CA ASN A 10 17.53 14.90 14.44
C ASN A 10 16.55 14.26 13.45
N VAL A 11 16.94 13.11 12.89
CA VAL A 11 16.17 12.43 11.84
C VAL A 11 14.90 11.88 12.46
N THR A 12 13.77 12.27 11.88
CA THR A 12 12.46 11.68 12.16
C THR A 12 11.96 11.02 10.88
N VAL A 13 11.71 9.72 10.95
CA VAL A 13 11.20 8.91 9.84
C VAL A 13 9.71 8.75 10.01
N TYR A 14 8.99 8.98 8.91
CA TYR A 14 7.56 8.85 8.81
C TYR A 14 7.20 7.80 7.77
N ALA A 15 6.10 7.08 7.97
CA ALA A 15 5.50 6.30 6.89
C ALA A 15 5.05 7.24 5.77
N TYR A 16 5.36 6.88 4.52
CA TYR A 16 4.95 7.63 3.36
C TYR A 16 3.63 7.09 2.83
N PHE A 17 2.62 7.96 2.80
CA PHE A 17 1.35 7.72 2.16
C PHE A 17 1.22 8.72 1.01
N ASN A 18 0.97 8.25 -0.22
CA ASN A 18 0.77 9.15 -1.36
C ASN A 18 -0.53 9.95 -1.13
N PRO A 19 -0.46 11.29 -1.00
CA PRO A 19 -1.51 12.02 -0.32
C PRO A 19 -2.63 12.46 -1.28
N LEU A 20 -3.87 12.25 -0.83
CA LEU A 20 -4.84 13.34 -0.88
C LEU A 20 -4.79 14.16 0.43
N GLU A 21 -4.32 13.59 1.55
CA GLU A 21 -4.08 14.31 2.81
C GLU A 21 -2.90 13.72 3.61
N PRO A 22 -2.16 14.53 4.41
CA PRO A 22 -0.98 14.08 5.14
C PRO A 22 -1.36 13.41 6.47
N LEU A 23 -1.20 12.08 6.55
CA LEU A 23 -1.10 11.38 7.84
C LEU A 23 0.38 11.17 8.16
N GLU A 24 0.82 11.66 9.31
CA GLU A 24 2.21 11.54 9.77
C GLU A 24 2.32 10.43 10.81
N GLU A 25 2.52 9.19 10.37
CA GLU A 25 2.89 8.12 11.30
C GLU A 25 4.39 8.17 11.57
N VAL A 26 4.77 8.52 12.79
CA VAL A 26 6.16 8.56 13.21
C VAL A 26 6.66 7.15 13.49
N ILE A 27 7.72 6.74 12.81
CA ILE A 27 8.31 5.41 12.93
C ILE A 27 9.52 5.44 13.86
N LEU A 28 10.39 6.43 13.66
CA LEU A 28 11.60 6.60 14.43
C LEU A 28 11.93 8.08 14.58
N THR A 29 12.50 8.46 15.72
CA THR A 29 12.88 9.84 16.05
C THR A 29 14.30 9.93 16.58
N GLY A 30 14.94 11.08 16.35
CA GLY A 30 16.20 11.46 16.96
C GLY A 30 17.42 10.69 16.46
N ALA A 31 17.33 9.99 15.34
CA ALA A 31 18.49 9.31 14.77
C ALA A 31 19.46 10.30 14.11
N THR A 32 20.69 9.84 13.92
CA THR A 32 21.66 10.47 13.03
C THR A 32 21.96 9.57 11.84
N GLY A 33 22.49 10.13 10.76
CA GLY A 33 22.76 9.34 9.58
C GLY A 33 23.40 10.12 8.43
N THR A 34 23.38 9.49 7.26
CA THR A 34 23.85 10.08 6.01
C THR A 34 22.74 10.00 4.97
N TYR A 35 22.37 11.15 4.42
CA TYR A 35 21.46 11.25 3.29
C TYR A 35 22.27 11.49 2.01
N THR A 36 22.05 10.68 0.99
CA THR A 36 22.77 10.77 -0.28
C THR A 36 21.79 10.90 -1.43
N VAL A 37 22.02 11.91 -2.28
CA VAL A 37 21.35 12.04 -3.58
C VAL A 37 22.39 11.95 -4.68
N GLY A 38 22.18 11.05 -5.63
CA GLY A 38 23.09 10.81 -6.75
C GLY A 38 22.37 10.74 -8.07
N THR A 39 23.09 11.00 -9.16
CA THR A 39 22.55 10.89 -10.52
C THR A 39 23.49 10.09 -11.42
N LEU A 40 22.91 9.17 -12.19
CA LEU A 40 23.60 8.41 -13.23
C LEU A 40 22.73 8.39 -14.48
N MET A 41 23.16 9.10 -15.52
CA MET A 41 22.41 9.27 -16.78
C MET A 41 20.98 9.78 -16.50
N THR A 42 19.97 8.97 -16.77
CA THR A 42 18.55 9.27 -16.54
C THR A 42 18.05 8.78 -15.17
N SER A 43 18.90 8.20 -14.34
CA SER A 43 18.51 7.68 -13.02
C SER A 43 18.95 8.60 -11.90
N VAL A 44 18.03 8.87 -10.96
CA VAL A 44 18.29 9.57 -9.70
C VAL A 44 18.19 8.57 -8.57
N PHE A 45 19.16 8.56 -7.66
CA PHE A 45 19.22 7.66 -6.51
C PHE A 45 19.10 8.48 -5.23
N TYR A 46 18.24 8.03 -4.33
CA TYR A 46 18.05 8.57 -3.00
C TYR A 46 18.39 7.46 -2.00
N ASN A 47 19.27 7.72 -1.05
CA ASN A 47 19.60 6.79 0.02
C ASN A 47 19.65 7.52 1.36
N LEU A 48 19.16 6.86 2.41
CA LEU A 48 19.29 7.32 3.79
C LEU A 48 19.79 6.15 4.64
N ASP A 49 21.00 6.30 5.16
CA ASP A 49 21.61 5.33 6.07
C ASP A 49 21.61 5.91 7.48
N LEU A 50 20.92 5.25 8.42
CA LEU A 50 20.84 5.68 9.81
C LEU A 50 21.83 4.93 10.70
N ASN A 51 22.30 5.62 11.74
CA ASN A 51 23.04 5.03 12.83
C ASN A 51 22.07 4.35 13.82
N ALA A 52 22.61 3.46 14.65
CA ALA A 52 21.84 2.73 15.68
C ALA A 52 21.55 3.56 16.95
N ASP A 53 21.21 4.84 16.79
CA ASP A 53 21.00 5.81 17.86
C ASP A 53 19.58 6.38 17.95
N GLY A 54 18.72 6.03 16.99
CA GLY A 54 17.32 6.44 16.96
C GLY A 54 16.42 5.72 17.96
N LYS A 55 15.30 6.36 18.31
CA LYS A 55 14.22 5.77 19.10
C LYS A 55 13.08 5.34 18.19
N PHE A 56 12.89 4.03 18.06
CA PHE A 56 11.76 3.44 17.35
C PHE A 56 10.48 3.61 18.17
N GLN A 57 9.45 4.19 17.54
CA GLN A 57 8.10 4.29 18.07
C GLN A 57 7.21 3.18 17.49
N ASN A 58 7.44 2.81 16.24
CA ASN A 58 6.75 1.75 15.51
C ASN A 58 7.76 0.87 14.75
N PRO A 59 7.42 -0.39 14.44
CA PRO A 59 8.31 -1.27 13.68
C PRO A 59 8.45 -0.80 12.22
N LEU A 60 9.66 -0.93 11.66
CA LEU A 60 9.90 -0.78 10.23
C LEU A 60 9.56 -2.08 9.49
N SER A 61 8.84 -1.95 8.38
CA SER A 61 8.61 -3.05 7.44
C SER A 61 9.59 -2.95 6.28
N ILE A 62 10.26 -4.06 5.97
CA ILE A 62 11.11 -4.15 4.76
C ILE A 62 10.21 -3.92 3.54
N HIS A 63 10.68 -3.13 2.58
CA HIS A 63 9.93 -2.67 1.42
C HIS A 63 8.76 -1.72 1.71
N GLY A 64 8.53 -1.31 2.97
CA GLY A 64 7.64 -0.21 3.28
C GLY A 64 8.17 1.12 2.72
N ALA A 65 7.27 2.04 2.37
CA ALA A 65 7.62 3.37 1.89
C ALA A 65 7.66 4.37 3.05
N TYR A 66 8.74 5.16 3.13
CA TYR A 66 9.00 6.09 4.21
C TYR A 66 9.62 7.38 3.69
N TYR A 67 9.44 8.48 4.39
CA TYR A 67 10.20 9.70 4.16
C TYR A 67 10.76 10.22 5.49
N ALA A 68 11.79 11.05 5.44
CA ALA A 68 12.38 11.61 6.64
C ALA A 68 12.36 13.13 6.63
N VAL A 69 12.20 13.70 7.82
CA VAL A 69 12.53 15.10 8.10
C VAL A 69 13.79 15.09 8.95
N CYS A 70 14.80 15.83 8.54
CA CYS A 70 16.08 15.86 9.23
C CYS A 70 16.76 17.23 9.12
N GLU A 71 17.77 17.44 9.94
CA GLU A 71 18.60 18.65 9.90
C GLU A 71 19.98 18.31 9.32
N THR A 72 20.48 19.13 8.40
CA THR A 72 21.86 19.02 7.92
C THR A 72 22.86 19.48 8.99
N ALA A 73 24.14 19.20 8.77
CA ALA A 73 25.22 19.71 9.62
C ALA A 73 25.16 21.24 9.83
N ASP A 74 24.74 21.98 8.79
CA ASP A 74 24.58 23.44 8.80
C ASP A 74 23.30 23.93 9.50
N GLY A 75 22.50 23.01 10.06
CA GLY A 75 21.26 23.32 10.78
C GLY A 75 20.04 23.58 9.88
N LYS A 76 20.14 23.29 8.57
CA LYS A 76 18.99 23.42 7.66
C LYS A 76 18.09 22.19 7.77
N THR A 77 16.81 22.40 8.06
CA THR A 77 15.80 21.34 7.99
C THR A 77 15.51 20.99 6.53
N ILE A 78 15.59 19.71 6.21
CA ILE A 78 15.26 19.15 4.90
C ILE A 78 14.24 18.03 5.05
N LYS A 79 13.38 17.88 4.04
CA LYS A 79 12.51 16.73 3.86
C LYS A 79 13.09 15.89 2.72
N THR A 80 13.31 14.60 2.97
CA THR A 80 13.79 13.68 1.93
C THR A 80 12.68 13.35 0.95
N GLU A 81 13.06 12.86 -0.23
CA GLU A 81 12.13 12.08 -1.04
C GLU A 81 11.70 10.82 -0.27
N TRP A 82 10.56 10.25 -0.66
CA TRP A 82 10.17 8.95 -0.12
C TRP A 82 11.09 7.85 -0.66
N MET A 83 11.36 6.86 0.18
CA MET A 83 12.29 5.75 -0.07
C MET A 83 11.73 4.45 0.51
N TYR A 84 12.21 3.30 0.01
CA TYR A 84 11.87 2.00 0.56
C TYR A 84 12.80 1.65 1.71
N CYS A 85 12.29 1.03 2.78
CA CYS A 85 13.13 0.40 3.80
C CYS A 85 13.83 -0.84 3.20
N ILE A 86 15.15 -0.84 3.21
CA ILE A 86 16.00 -1.93 2.71
C ILE A 86 16.50 -2.80 3.88
N ASP A 87 16.75 -2.17 5.02
CA ASP A 87 17.23 -2.82 6.25
C ASP A 87 16.46 -2.23 7.43
N ASN A 88 15.76 -3.09 8.18
CA ASN A 88 14.94 -2.71 9.32
C ASN A 88 15.62 -3.00 10.68
N SER A 89 16.94 -3.21 10.68
CA SER A 89 17.73 -3.29 11.90
C SER A 89 17.79 -1.94 12.64
N LEU A 90 18.46 -1.91 13.79
CA LEU A 90 18.66 -0.67 14.55
C LEU A 90 19.39 0.41 13.74
N ALA A 91 20.25 0.03 12.79
CA ALA A 91 20.89 0.93 11.84
C ALA A 91 20.14 0.88 10.50
N ALA A 92 18.89 1.34 10.52
CA ALA A 92 17.97 1.21 9.39
C ALA A 92 18.49 1.90 8.12
N LYS A 93 18.20 1.31 6.97
CA LYS A 93 18.63 1.82 5.66
C LYS A 93 17.46 1.94 4.72
N PHE A 94 17.47 3.01 3.94
CA PHE A 94 16.43 3.32 2.97
C PHE A 94 17.03 3.66 1.62
N GLY A 95 16.31 3.32 0.55
CA GLY A 95 16.72 3.72 -0.79
C GLY A 95 15.60 3.71 -1.83
N ARG A 96 15.81 4.51 -2.88
CA ARG A 96 14.94 4.58 -4.06
C ARG A 96 15.73 5.00 -5.28
N THR A 97 15.37 4.43 -6.43
CA THR A 97 15.85 4.87 -7.74
C THR A 97 14.68 5.37 -8.57
N VAL A 98 14.83 6.52 -9.22
CA VAL A 98 13.83 7.11 -10.12
C VAL A 98 14.44 7.26 -11.51
N THR A 99 13.77 6.75 -12.55
CA THR A 99 14.21 6.91 -13.95
C THR A 99 13.45 8.05 -14.62
N LEU A 100 14.16 9.12 -14.97
CA LEU A 100 13.66 10.28 -15.72
C LEU A 100 13.15 9.86 -17.10
N GLY A 101 11.96 10.33 -17.47
CA GLY A 101 11.36 10.09 -18.80
C GLY A 101 10.57 8.79 -18.94
N LYS A 102 10.53 7.93 -17.90
CA LYS A 102 9.49 6.90 -17.81
C LYS A 102 8.23 7.52 -17.21
N PRO A 103 7.02 7.25 -17.75
CA PRO A 103 5.79 7.65 -17.08
C PRO A 103 5.80 7.09 -15.66
N ALA A 104 5.18 7.83 -14.74
CA ALA A 104 5.01 7.54 -13.32
C ALA A 104 4.13 6.29 -13.07
N THR A 105 4.22 5.26 -13.90
CA THR A 105 3.57 3.96 -13.68
C THR A 105 4.14 3.23 -12.47
N GLU A 106 5.35 3.58 -12.02
CA GLU A 106 5.87 3.18 -10.70
C GLU A 106 5.28 3.99 -9.54
N ASP A 107 4.71 5.17 -9.81
CA ASP A 107 4.00 6.01 -8.85
C ASP A 107 2.52 5.57 -8.68
N VAL A 108 2.00 4.77 -9.61
CA VAL A 108 0.69 4.09 -9.51
C VAL A 108 0.76 2.86 -8.58
N LEU A 109 1.95 2.34 -8.32
CA LEU A 109 2.22 1.34 -7.28
C LEU A 109 2.24 1.93 -5.85
N HIS A 110 1.98 3.24 -5.70
CA HIS A 110 1.79 3.88 -4.39
C HIS A 110 0.39 3.70 -3.80
N THR A 111 -0.45 2.93 -4.49
CA THR A 111 -1.26 1.97 -3.75
C THR A 111 -0.34 0.78 -3.49
N SER A 112 0.36 0.76 -2.36
CA SER A 112 1.00 -0.47 -1.85
C SER A 112 -0.09 -1.44 -1.41
N ILE A 113 -0.89 -1.85 -2.38
CA ILE A 113 -1.12 -3.25 -2.62
C ILE A 113 -0.36 -3.53 -3.92
N GLY A 114 0.84 -4.08 -3.77
CA GLY A 114 1.46 -4.76 -4.90
C GLY A 114 0.45 -5.77 -5.44
N LEU A 115 0.08 -5.64 -6.71
CA LEU A 115 -0.75 -6.59 -7.43
C LEU A 115 0.00 -7.94 -7.43
N GLY A 116 -0.16 -8.73 -6.38
CA GLY A 116 0.60 -9.96 -6.17
C GLY A 116 0.51 -10.58 -4.78
N MET A 117 0.43 -9.81 -3.70
CA MET A 117 0.20 -10.31 -2.32
C MET A 117 -0.14 -9.13 -1.43
N ILE A 118 -1.34 -9.11 -0.85
CA ILE A 118 -1.68 -8.20 0.25
C ILE A 118 -1.34 -8.95 1.53
N ASP A 119 -0.56 -8.33 2.41
CA ASP A 119 -0.29 -8.91 3.72
C ASP A 119 -1.55 -8.74 4.60
N PRO A 120 -2.02 -9.77 5.32
CA PRO A 120 -3.04 -9.63 6.36
C PRO A 120 -2.75 -8.53 7.40
N SER A 121 -1.52 -8.03 7.51
CA SER A 121 -1.17 -6.84 8.30
C SER A 121 -1.76 -5.53 7.77
N ASP A 122 -2.16 -5.48 6.50
CA ASP A 122 -2.53 -4.23 5.82
C ASP A 122 -4.03 -3.90 5.95
N TYR A 123 -4.82 -4.86 6.42
CA TYR A 123 -6.26 -4.71 6.61
C TYR A 123 -6.74 -5.39 7.91
N ILE A 124 -7.99 -5.13 8.26
CA ILE A 124 -8.66 -5.68 9.43
C ILE A 124 -9.94 -6.37 8.96
N ARG A 125 -10.14 -7.63 9.39
CA ARG A 125 -11.40 -8.37 9.21
C ARG A 125 -12.43 -7.85 10.23
N LEU A 126 -13.59 -7.41 9.74
CA LEU A 126 -14.63 -6.78 10.56
C LEU A 126 -15.79 -7.75 10.84
N THR A 127 -16.45 -8.22 9.79
CA THR A 127 -17.67 -9.03 9.90
C THR A 127 -17.57 -10.25 9.00
N PRO A 128 -17.75 -11.48 9.52
CA PRO A 128 -17.75 -12.67 8.70
C PRO A 128 -18.96 -12.67 7.74
N LEU A 129 -18.75 -13.24 6.56
CA LEU A 129 -19.72 -13.35 5.48
C LEU A 129 -19.77 -14.80 4.98
N ALA A 130 -20.97 -15.29 4.70
CA ALA A 130 -21.21 -16.61 4.14
C ALA A 130 -22.02 -16.52 2.83
N GLY A 131 -21.90 -17.54 1.97
CA GLY A 131 -22.61 -17.58 0.69
C GLY A 131 -22.20 -16.45 -0.26
N ILE A 132 -20.93 -16.05 -0.22
CA ILE A 132 -20.39 -14.96 -1.03
C ILE A 132 -20.51 -15.33 -2.51
N THR A 133 -21.13 -14.43 -3.28
CA THR A 133 -21.17 -14.47 -4.73
C THR A 133 -20.48 -13.23 -5.27
N VAL A 134 -19.45 -13.43 -6.09
CA VAL A 134 -18.67 -12.36 -6.73
C VAL A 134 -18.99 -12.36 -8.22
N SER A 135 -19.36 -11.21 -8.76
CA SER A 135 -19.64 -11.03 -10.19
C SER A 135 -18.99 -9.76 -10.72
N GLN A 136 -18.56 -9.78 -11.98
CA GLN A 136 -18.08 -8.60 -12.69
C GLN A 136 -19.13 -8.11 -13.69
N ARG A 137 -19.36 -6.80 -13.72
CA ARG A 137 -20.24 -6.16 -14.71
C ARG A 137 -19.40 -5.50 -15.80
N PHE A 138 -19.80 -5.71 -17.05
CA PHE A 138 -19.17 -5.07 -18.20
C PHE A 138 -20.07 -3.94 -18.72
N PRO A 139 -19.52 -2.73 -18.93
CA PRO A 139 -20.30 -1.64 -19.51
C PRO A 139 -20.70 -1.97 -20.96
N GLY A 140 -21.96 -1.71 -21.32
CA GLY A 140 -22.52 -1.97 -22.64
C GLY A 140 -24.03 -1.68 -22.70
N ILE A 141 -24.62 -1.74 -23.91
CA ILE A 141 -26.04 -1.45 -24.17
C ILE A 141 -26.98 -2.47 -23.50
N THR A 142 -26.44 -3.60 -23.04
CA THR A 142 -27.10 -4.56 -22.15
C THR A 142 -26.10 -4.94 -21.07
N PRO A 143 -26.44 -4.85 -19.77
CA PRO A 143 -25.51 -5.18 -18.71
C PRO A 143 -25.19 -6.68 -18.76
N LEU A 144 -24.04 -7.00 -19.33
CA LEU A 144 -23.44 -8.32 -19.28
C LEU A 144 -22.77 -8.47 -17.91
N SER A 145 -23.12 -9.53 -17.19
CA SER A 145 -22.48 -9.88 -15.93
C SER A 145 -21.89 -11.28 -16.01
N ARG A 146 -20.72 -11.45 -15.42
CA ARG A 146 -20.04 -12.74 -15.32
C ARG A 146 -19.86 -13.07 -13.84
N THR A 147 -20.39 -14.19 -13.40
CA THR A 147 -20.10 -14.72 -12.06
C THR A 147 -18.68 -15.26 -12.04
N ILE A 148 -17.96 -15.00 -10.95
CA ILE A 148 -16.55 -15.36 -10.78
C ILE A 148 -16.37 -16.34 -9.62
N ILE A 149 -17.01 -16.07 -8.48
CA ILE A 149 -16.98 -16.93 -7.30
C ILE A 149 -18.42 -17.19 -6.86
N MET A 150 -18.72 -18.42 -6.47
CA MET A 150 -20.00 -18.82 -5.86
C MET A 150 -19.77 -19.51 -4.52
N ASN A 151 -20.76 -19.42 -3.64
CA ASN A 151 -20.79 -20.11 -2.33
C ASN A 151 -19.53 -19.86 -1.48
N GLY A 152 -18.95 -18.66 -1.57
CA GLY A 152 -17.73 -18.35 -0.85
C GLY A 152 -17.95 -18.02 0.62
N GLU A 153 -16.87 -18.07 1.38
CA GLU A 153 -16.80 -17.57 2.76
C GLU A 153 -15.68 -16.55 2.89
N GLY A 154 -15.81 -15.62 3.83
CA GLY A 154 -14.84 -14.55 3.99
C GLY A 154 -15.34 -13.46 4.91
N TYR A 155 -14.85 -12.24 4.71
CA TYR A 155 -15.04 -11.14 5.64
C TYR A 155 -15.25 -9.81 4.93
N VAL A 156 -16.09 -8.95 5.51
CA VAL A 156 -15.96 -7.51 5.30
C VAL A 156 -14.61 -7.10 5.88
N ILE A 157 -13.81 -6.40 5.08
CA ILE A 157 -12.51 -5.88 5.49
C ILE A 157 -12.47 -4.38 5.38
N THR A 158 -11.58 -3.77 6.16
CA THR A 158 -11.21 -2.38 5.99
C THR A 158 -9.70 -2.21 6.06
N THR A 159 -9.14 -1.26 5.32
CA THR A 159 -7.71 -0.99 5.40
C THR A 159 -7.34 -0.53 6.80
N ARG A 160 -6.28 -1.11 7.36
CA ARG A 160 -5.78 -0.74 8.70
C ARG A 160 -5.26 0.69 8.71
N PHE A 161 -4.83 1.17 7.53
CA PHE A 161 -4.27 2.48 7.29
C PHE A 161 -5.04 3.18 6.13
N GLY A 162 -4.99 4.51 6.06
CA GLY A 162 -5.68 5.34 5.06
C GLY A 162 -7.00 5.97 5.54
N THR A 163 -7.22 7.25 5.22
CA THR A 163 -8.47 7.99 5.49
C THR A 163 -8.99 8.61 4.17
N PRO A 164 -10.26 8.35 3.78
CA PRO A 164 -11.17 7.42 4.43
C PRO A 164 -10.65 5.98 4.33
N HIS A 165 -10.93 5.17 5.35
CA HIS A 165 -10.61 3.75 5.29
C HIS A 165 -11.30 3.13 4.08
N LEU A 166 -10.55 2.41 3.26
CA LEU A 166 -11.16 1.69 2.15
C LEU A 166 -11.86 0.47 2.75
N MET A 167 -13.12 0.27 2.37
CA MET A 167 -13.88 -0.92 2.71
C MET A 167 -13.93 -1.85 1.51
N GLY A 168 -13.95 -3.14 1.81
CA GLY A 168 -14.02 -4.16 0.81
C GLY A 168 -14.34 -5.51 1.39
N ILE A 169 -14.07 -6.54 0.62
CA ILE A 169 -14.38 -7.92 0.96
C ILE A 169 -13.17 -8.79 0.65
N GLU A 170 -12.82 -9.62 1.61
CA GLU A 170 -11.91 -10.74 1.47
C GLU A 170 -12.73 -12.01 1.33
N VAL A 171 -12.32 -12.90 0.43
CA VAL A 171 -12.94 -14.19 0.15
C VAL A 171 -11.89 -15.27 0.34
N ASP A 172 -12.02 -16.02 1.44
CA ASP A 172 -11.11 -17.09 1.85
C ASP A 172 -11.34 -18.37 1.02
N SER A 173 -12.60 -18.66 0.67
CA SER A 173 -12.99 -19.89 -0.04
C SER A 173 -14.15 -19.69 -1.01
N GLY A 174 -14.44 -20.69 -1.83
CA GLY A 174 -15.61 -20.75 -2.72
C GLY A 174 -15.32 -21.37 -4.08
N ASP A 175 -16.38 -21.63 -4.84
CA ASP A 175 -16.28 -22.21 -6.19
C ASP A 175 -15.90 -21.12 -7.20
N ARG A 176 -14.65 -21.16 -7.69
CA ARG A 176 -14.18 -20.29 -8.77
C ARG A 176 -14.71 -20.78 -10.12
N VAL A 177 -15.85 -20.24 -10.51
CA VAL A 177 -16.49 -20.55 -11.81
C VAL A 177 -15.89 -19.78 -12.98
N SER A 178 -14.97 -18.85 -12.70
CA SER A 178 -14.25 -18.07 -13.71
C SER A 178 -12.90 -17.57 -13.19
N SER A 179 -12.00 -17.23 -14.11
CA SER A 179 -10.73 -16.55 -13.81
C SER A 179 -10.96 -15.19 -13.14
N LEU A 180 -10.26 -14.94 -12.03
CA LEU A 180 -10.14 -13.62 -11.42
C LEU A 180 -9.00 -12.85 -12.09
N VAL A 181 -9.25 -11.62 -12.54
CA VAL A 181 -8.22 -10.77 -13.17
C VAL A 181 -7.87 -9.66 -12.21
N LEU A 182 -6.59 -9.52 -11.87
CA LEU A 182 -6.07 -8.44 -11.05
C LEU A 182 -6.37 -7.08 -11.70
N GLY A 183 -6.80 -6.10 -10.88
CA GLY A 183 -7.22 -4.78 -11.35
C GLY A 183 -8.60 -4.74 -12.02
N ALA A 184 -9.32 -5.87 -12.12
CA ALA A 184 -10.67 -5.89 -12.67
C ALA A 184 -11.62 -5.01 -11.85
N GLN A 185 -12.22 -4.03 -12.51
CA GLN A 185 -13.18 -3.08 -11.93
C GLN A 185 -14.62 -3.56 -12.14
N ASN A 186 -15.57 -2.81 -11.56
CA ASN A 186 -17.02 -3.08 -11.63
C ASN A 186 -17.40 -4.45 -11.04
N ILE A 187 -16.69 -4.85 -9.98
CA ILE A 187 -17.03 -6.03 -9.21
C ILE A 187 -18.22 -5.71 -8.29
N SER A 188 -19.16 -6.64 -8.24
CA SER A 188 -20.31 -6.67 -7.35
C SER A 188 -20.26 -7.92 -6.51
N ILE A 189 -20.46 -7.78 -5.19
CA ILE A 189 -20.46 -8.89 -4.26
C ILE A 189 -21.77 -8.90 -3.48
N THR A 190 -22.33 -10.09 -3.32
CA THR A 190 -23.50 -10.34 -2.47
C THR A 190 -23.16 -11.47 -1.50
N ALA A 191 -23.58 -11.35 -0.24
CA ALA A 191 -23.32 -12.34 0.80
C ALA A 191 -24.38 -12.30 1.90
N LYS A 192 -24.28 -13.21 2.86
CA LYS A 192 -25.08 -13.25 4.09
C LYS A 192 -24.23 -12.89 5.32
N THR A 193 -24.76 -12.01 6.16
CA THR A 193 -24.20 -11.70 7.48
C THR A 193 -24.56 -12.80 8.49
N PRO A 194 -23.95 -12.83 9.69
CA PRO A 194 -24.31 -13.79 10.74
C PRO A 194 -25.76 -13.66 11.22
N SER A 195 -26.37 -12.47 11.06
CA SER A 195 -27.79 -12.24 11.34
C SER A 195 -28.74 -12.80 10.26
N GLY A 196 -28.20 -13.26 9.12
CA GLY A 196 -28.98 -13.74 7.97
C GLY A 196 -29.36 -12.64 6.95
N ASP A 197 -28.98 -11.39 7.23
CA ASP A 197 -29.23 -10.25 6.35
C ASP A 197 -28.38 -10.33 5.08
N THR A 198 -28.91 -9.79 3.98
CA THR A 198 -28.16 -9.72 2.73
C THR A 198 -27.22 -8.51 2.76
N HIS A 199 -25.92 -8.77 2.64
CA HIS A 199 -24.90 -7.75 2.43
C HIS A 199 -24.59 -7.64 0.94
N THR A 200 -24.62 -6.42 0.38
CA THR A 200 -24.33 -6.19 -1.03
C THR A 200 -23.40 -4.99 -1.19
N GLN A 201 -22.33 -5.16 -1.96
CA GLN A 201 -21.38 -4.10 -2.28
C GLN A 201 -21.09 -4.05 -3.78
N PHE A 202 -20.99 -2.85 -4.33
CA PHE A 202 -20.80 -2.58 -5.76
C PHE A 202 -19.61 -1.65 -5.99
N GLY A 203 -19.09 -1.65 -7.23
CA GLY A 203 -18.00 -0.78 -7.65
C GLY A 203 -16.67 -1.15 -7.02
N LEU A 204 -16.48 -2.45 -6.75
CA LEU A 204 -15.23 -2.96 -6.20
C LEU A 204 -14.22 -3.22 -7.32
N THR A 205 -12.94 -3.14 -6.96
CA THR A 205 -11.81 -3.51 -7.80
C THR A 205 -11.12 -4.72 -7.21
N THR A 206 -10.76 -5.67 -8.06
CA THR A 206 -9.99 -6.85 -7.68
C THR A 206 -8.55 -6.44 -7.38
N ILE A 207 -8.10 -6.68 -6.15
CA ILE A 207 -6.76 -6.33 -5.73
C ILE A 207 -5.87 -7.56 -5.49
N SER A 208 -6.44 -8.66 -4.99
CA SER A 208 -5.78 -9.96 -4.94
C SER A 208 -6.62 -11.02 -5.65
N ALA A 209 -5.96 -11.81 -6.49
CA ALA A 209 -6.53 -12.99 -7.16
C ALA A 209 -6.10 -14.32 -6.53
N GLY A 210 -5.31 -14.27 -5.46
CA GLY A 210 -4.85 -15.44 -4.70
C GLY A 210 -5.95 -16.02 -3.80
N GLU A 211 -5.54 -16.87 -2.87
CA GLU A 211 -6.38 -17.40 -1.79
C GLU A 211 -5.78 -16.88 -0.47
N PRO A 212 -6.34 -15.80 0.13
CA PRO A 212 -7.64 -15.19 -0.17
C PRO A 212 -7.67 -14.23 -1.36
N ALA A 213 -8.85 -14.12 -1.99
CA ALA A 213 -9.14 -13.10 -2.99
C ALA A 213 -9.63 -11.82 -2.30
N ILE A 214 -9.15 -10.66 -2.75
CA ILE A 214 -9.43 -9.39 -2.06
C ILE A 214 -9.95 -8.36 -3.04
N PHE A 215 -11.02 -7.69 -2.65
CA PHE A 215 -11.74 -6.69 -3.44
C PHE A 215 -11.91 -5.42 -2.60
N LEU A 216 -11.47 -4.28 -3.10
CA LEU A 216 -11.60 -2.99 -2.40
C LEU A 216 -12.39 -1.99 -3.22
N LYS A 217 -13.13 -1.10 -2.55
CA LYS A 217 -13.71 0.07 -3.19
C LYS A 217 -12.64 1.15 -3.27
N LEU A 218 -12.08 1.34 -4.45
CA LEU A 218 -11.16 2.44 -4.69
C LEU A 218 -11.97 3.74 -4.84
N LEU A 219 -11.43 4.85 -4.35
CA LEU A 219 -12.03 6.17 -4.59
C LEU A 219 -11.93 6.45 -6.09
N GLU A 220 -13.03 6.90 -6.70
CA GLU A 220 -13.00 7.42 -8.06
C GLU A 220 -12.09 8.67 -8.08
N ALA A 221 -11.15 8.70 -9.03
CA ALA A 221 -10.24 9.83 -9.25
C ALA A 221 -10.94 11.00 -9.93
#